data_AF-A0A847DYI3-F1
#
_entry.id   AF-A0A847DYI3-F1
#
_cell.length_a   1.000
_cell.length_b   1.000
_cell.length_c   1.000
_cell.angle_alpha   90.00
_cell.angle_beta   90.00
_cell.angle_gamma   90.00
#
_symmetry.space_group_name_H-M   'P 1'
#
loop_
_entity.id
_entity.type
_entity.pdbx_description
1 polymer ?
#
loop_
_entity_poly.entity_id
_entity_poly.type
_entity_poly.pdbx_seq_one_letter_code
_entity_poly.pdbx_strand_id
1 'polypeptide(L)'
;VALVQGGLGGIAFAVLGIGGAVLWGVLMALLSLLPAVGAGLVWTPVAIYLLATGALGKGVALIAYGVLVIGLVDNLLRPILVGKDTRMPDYLVLISTIGGLAVFGLNGFVIGPLIAAVFIAAWGIVATERSE
;
A
#
# COMPACT_ATOMS: atom_id res chain seq x y z
N VAL A 1 -8.15 -3.64 2.43
CA VAL A 1 -6.80 -3.21 2.88
C VAL A 1 -6.84 -1.84 3.56
N ALA A 2 -7.38 -0.81 2.89
CA ALA A 2 -7.33 0.57 3.40
C ALA A 2 -7.88 0.80 4.81
N LEU A 3 -9.08 0.32 5.13
CA LEU A 3 -9.64 0.47 6.49
C LEU A 3 -8.79 -0.24 7.55
N VAL A 4 -8.25 -1.42 7.22
CA VAL A 4 -7.41 -2.19 8.14
C VAL A 4 -6.08 -1.48 8.37
N GLN A 5 -5.43 -1.00 7.31
CA GLN A 5 -4.17 -0.27 7.45
C GLN A 5 -4.34 1.09 8.14
N GLY A 6 -5.39 1.84 7.82
CA GLY A 6 -5.69 3.09 8.50
C GLY A 6 -6.04 2.88 9.97
N GLY A 7 -6.76 1.81 10.31
CA GLY A 7 -7.07 1.43 11.68
C GLY A 7 -5.83 1.04 12.48
N LEU A 8 -5.03 0.09 11.97
CA LEU A 8 -3.78 -0.34 12.61
C LEU A 8 -2.80 0.82 12.77
N GLY A 9 -2.69 1.66 11.74
CA GLY A 9 -1.92 2.89 11.74
C GLY A 9 -2.38 3.87 12.80
N GLY A 10 -3.67 4.20 12.83
CA GLY A 10 -4.24 5.11 13.83
C GLY A 10 -4.04 4.61 15.26
N ILE A 11 -4.21 3.31 15.49
CA ILE A 11 -3.98 2.68 16.80
C ILE A 11 -2.50 2.79 17.20
N ALA A 12 -1.57 2.47 16.30
CA ALA A 12 -0.14 2.56 16.60
C ALA A 12 0.26 3.98 16.98
N PHE A 13 -0.22 4.98 16.25
CA PHE A 13 0.08 6.39 16.52
C PHE A 13 -0.55 6.86 17.83
N ALA A 14 -1.78 6.44 18.13
CA ALA A 14 -2.44 6.75 19.40
C ALA A 14 -1.70 6.14 20.60
N VAL A 15 -1.31 4.86 20.51
CA VAL A 15 -0.60 4.14 21.59
C VAL A 15 0.79 4.73 21.83
N LEU A 16 1.49 5.17 20.79
CA LEU A 16 2.80 5.82 20.92
C LEU A 16 2.69 7.29 21.39
N GLY A 17 1.48 7.81 21.58
CA GLY A 17 1.23 9.19 21.97
C GLY A 17 1.68 10.19 20.91
N ILE A 18 1.59 9.82 19.63
CA ILE A 18 1.86 10.70 18.50
C ILE A 18 0.58 11.50 18.22
N GLY A 19 0.70 12.84 18.25
CA GLY A 19 -0.43 13.74 17.98
C GLY A 19 -1.03 13.50 16.59
N GLY A 20 -2.35 13.70 16.47
CA GLY A 20 -3.05 13.55 15.19
C GLY A 20 -3.22 12.09 14.73
N ALA A 21 -3.35 11.14 15.65
CA ALA A 21 -3.49 9.71 15.31
C ALA A 21 -4.57 9.42 14.26
N VAL A 22 -5.71 10.11 14.32
CA VAL A 22 -6.79 10.00 13.32
C VAL A 22 -6.33 10.50 11.95
N LEU A 23 -5.63 11.64 11.89
CA LEU A 23 -5.08 12.19 10.65
C LEU A 23 -4.10 11.20 10.00
N TRP A 24 -3.18 10.66 10.78
CA TRP A 24 -2.20 9.68 10.29
C TRP A 24 -2.87 8.39 9.85
N GLY A 25 -3.88 7.92 10.56
CA GLY A 25 -4.69 6.77 10.16
C GLY A 25 -5.42 7.00 8.84
N VAL A 26 -6.02 8.17 8.64
CA VAL A 26 -6.68 8.54 7.38
C VAL A 26 -5.67 8.63 6.23
N LEU A 27 -4.52 9.26 6.44
CA LEU A 27 -3.44 9.31 5.45
C LEU A 27 -2.95 7.91 5.08
N MET A 28 -2.79 7.01 6.06
CA MET A 28 -2.47 5.61 5.80
C MET A 28 -3.56 4.91 5.01
N ALA A 29 -4.84 5.12 5.33
CA ALA A 29 -5.95 4.54 4.58
C ALA A 29 -5.92 5.00 3.11
N LEU A 30 -5.74 6.30 2.87
CA LEU A 30 -5.65 6.86 1.52
C LEU A 30 -4.44 6.35 0.76
N LEU A 31 -3.25 6.35 1.36
CA LEU A 31 -2.03 5.94 0.68
C LEU A 31 -1.91 4.43 0.52
N SER A 32 -2.49 3.61 1.40
CA SER A 32 -2.52 2.13 1.28
C SER A 32 -3.26 1.61 0.05
N LEU A 33 -3.99 2.50 -0.64
CA LEU A 33 -4.49 2.25 -1.99
C LEU A 33 -3.33 1.95 -2.97
N LEU A 34 -2.14 2.50 -2.72
CA LEU A 34 -0.90 2.12 -3.39
C LEU A 34 -0.34 0.84 -2.78
N PRO A 35 -0.14 -0.21 -3.60
CA PRO A 35 0.23 -1.52 -3.11
C PRO A 35 1.67 -1.57 -2.59
N ALA A 36 1.92 -2.33 -1.52
CA ALA A 36 3.24 -2.56 -0.89
C ALA A 36 3.94 -1.33 -0.27
N VAL A 37 3.75 -0.13 -0.82
CA VAL A 37 4.44 1.10 -0.40
C VAL A 37 3.55 2.07 0.37
N GLY A 38 2.23 2.02 0.17
CA GLY A 38 1.29 3.03 0.67
C GLY A 38 1.40 3.37 2.15
N ALA A 39 1.24 2.39 3.03
CA ALA A 39 1.41 2.63 4.47
C ALA A 39 2.86 2.89 4.88
N GLY A 40 3.83 2.26 4.20
CA GLY A 40 5.26 2.48 4.41
C GLY A 40 5.67 3.94 4.26
N LEU A 41 5.09 4.64 3.28
CA LEU A 41 5.32 6.07 3.04
C LEU A 41 4.85 6.96 4.20
N VAL A 42 3.97 6.48 5.07
CA VAL A 42 3.46 7.25 6.21
C VAL A 42 4.25 6.98 7.48
N TRP A 43 4.37 5.71 7.90
CA TRP A 43 5.00 5.41 9.19
C TRP A 43 6.53 5.55 9.13
N THR A 44 7.17 5.32 7.98
CA THR A 44 8.64 5.37 7.87
C THR A 44 9.21 6.77 8.13
N PRO A 45 8.70 7.86 7.50
CA PRO A 45 9.18 9.21 7.81
C PRO A 45 8.93 9.61 9.27
N VAL A 46 7.79 9.19 9.83
CA VAL A 46 7.45 9.46 11.24
C VAL A 46 8.41 8.72 12.19
N ALA A 47 8.74 7.47 11.88
CA ALA A 47 9.73 6.72 12.64
C ALA A 47 11.11 7.37 12.58
N ILE A 48 11.56 7.77 11.39
CA ILE A 48 12.83 8.50 11.20
C ILE A 48 12.82 9.80 12.02
N TYR A 49 11.74 10.56 11.98
CA TYR A 49 11.58 11.78 12.77
C TYR A 49 11.67 11.51 14.28
N LEU A 50 11.02 10.47 14.78
CA LEU A 50 11.09 10.08 16.20
C LEU A 50 12.50 9.67 16.63
N LEU A 51 13.24 8.97 15.77
CA LEU A 51 14.63 8.62 16.03
C LEU A 51 15.53 9.88 16.03
N ALA A 52 15.34 10.78 15.06
CA ALA A 52 16.11 12.01 14.95
C ALA A 52 15.85 13.01 16.11
N THR A 53 14.65 12.99 16.69
CA THR A 53 14.28 13.83 17.84
C THR A 53 14.63 13.23 19.21
N GLY A 54 15.32 12.07 19.23
CA GLY A 54 15.77 11.42 20.46
C GLY A 54 14.74 10.50 21.12
N ALA A 55 13.54 10.35 20.56
CA ALA A 55 12.51 9.45 21.05
C ALA A 55 12.73 8.00 20.57
N LEU A 56 13.93 7.45 20.86
CA LEU A 56 14.40 6.16 20.35
C LEU A 56 13.41 5.01 20.60
N GLY A 57 12.87 4.91 21.82
CA GLY A 57 11.91 3.85 22.18
C GLY A 57 10.65 3.87 21.31
N LYS A 58 10.11 5.07 21.03
CA LYS A 58 8.92 5.22 20.18
C LYS A 58 9.23 4.95 18.71
N GLY A 59 10.38 5.44 18.23
CA GLY A 59 10.83 5.22 16.86
C GLY A 59 11.06 3.73 16.56
N VAL A 60 11.78 3.02 17.43
CA VAL A 60 12.02 1.57 17.28
C VAL A 60 10.72 0.79 17.39
N ALA A 61 9.84 1.12 18.33
CA ALA A 61 8.53 0.48 18.45
C ALA A 61 7.67 0.68 17.20
N LEU A 62 7.67 1.88 16.61
CA LEU A 62 6.94 2.16 15.37
C LEU A 62 7.52 1.38 14.17
N ILE A 63 8.84 1.27 14.07
CA ILE A 63 9.50 0.45 13.02
C ILE A 63 9.12 -1.02 13.19
N ALA A 64 9.24 -1.55 14.40
CA ALA A 64 8.89 -2.94 14.68
C ALA A 64 7.43 -3.22 14.33
N TYR A 65 6.51 -2.36 14.74
CA TYR A 65 5.09 -2.49 14.41
C TYR A 65 4.81 -2.32 12.91
N GLY A 66 5.45 -1.34 12.26
CA GLY A 66 5.31 -1.07 10.84
C GLY A 66 5.74 -2.24 9.96
N VAL A 67 6.87 -2.86 10.28
CA VAL A 67 7.40 -4.01 9.54
C VAL A 67 6.64 -5.29 9.88
N LEU A 68 6.47 -5.60 11.18
CA LEU A 68 5.93 -6.89 11.61
C LEU A 68 4.41 -6.95 11.55
N VAL A 69 3.70 -5.86 11.83
CA VAL A 69 2.22 -5.89 11.86
C VAL A 69 1.67 -5.33 10.56
N ILE A 70 1.98 -4.08 10.24
CA ILE A 70 1.39 -3.41 9.07
C ILE A 70 1.85 -4.08 7.76
N GLY A 71 3.15 -4.38 7.64
CA GLY A 71 3.73 -5.06 6.48
C GLY A 71 3.19 -6.47 6.27
N LEU A 72 3.13 -7.29 7.33
CA LEU A 72 2.54 -8.63 7.24
C LEU A 72 1.06 -8.57 6.86
N VAL A 73 0.29 -7.65 7.45
CA VAL A 73 -1.13 -7.46 7.13
C VAL A 73 -1.31 -7.09 5.66
N ASP A 74 -0.49 -6.21 5.07
CA ASP A 74 -0.59 -5.90 3.62
C ASP A 74 -0.34 -7.16 2.77
N ASN A 75 0.72 -7.89 3.11
CA ASN A 75 1.17 -9.07 2.36
C ASN A 75 0.19 -10.25 2.48
N LEU A 76 -0.58 -10.35 3.57
CA LEU A 76 -1.57 -11.43 3.77
C LEU A 76 -2.97 -11.05 3.29
N LEU A 77 -3.46 -9.84 3.60
CA LEU A 77 -4.83 -9.46 3.24
C LEU A 77 -5.01 -9.39 1.72
N ARG A 78 -4.01 -8.89 1.01
CA ARG A 78 -4.10 -8.69 -0.43
C ARG A 78 -4.36 -10.01 -1.18
N PRO A 79 -3.60 -11.10 -0.93
CA PRO A 79 -3.93 -12.43 -1.43
C PRO A 79 -5.35 -12.92 -1.14
N ILE A 80 -5.84 -12.68 0.07
CA ILE A 80 -7.14 -13.16 0.54
C ILE A 80 -8.28 -12.39 -0.14
N LEU A 81 -8.12 -11.08 -0.31
CA LEU A 81 -9.13 -10.20 -0.89
C LEU A 81 -9.21 -10.30 -2.42
N VAL A 82 -8.10 -10.60 -3.10
CA VAL A 82 -8.00 -10.53 -4.57
C VAL A 82 -8.11 -11.91 -5.26
N GLY A 83 -8.07 -13.01 -4.50
CA GLY A 83 -8.08 -14.36 -5.09
C GLY A 83 -6.73 -14.74 -5.72
N LYS A 84 -6.56 -16.01 -6.14
CA LYS A 84 -5.26 -16.57 -6.56
C LYS A 84 -5.02 -16.56 -8.08
N ASP A 85 -6.06 -16.51 -8.91
CA ASP A 85 -5.96 -17.09 -10.25
C ASP A 85 -5.45 -16.16 -11.36
N THR A 86 -5.28 -14.86 -11.11
CA THR A 86 -4.64 -13.95 -12.09
C THR A 86 -4.02 -12.73 -11.41
N ARG A 87 -3.13 -12.95 -10.45
CA ARG A 87 -2.51 -11.83 -9.74
C ARG A 87 -1.56 -11.07 -10.65
N MET A 88 -2.01 -9.91 -11.11
CA MET A 88 -1.11 -8.87 -11.59
C MET A 88 -0.04 -8.61 -10.51
N PRO A 89 1.25 -8.59 -10.87
CA PRO A 89 2.27 -8.24 -9.89
C PRO A 89 2.05 -6.85 -9.29
N ASP A 90 2.29 -6.69 -7.99
CA ASP A 90 2.01 -5.43 -7.29
C ASP A 90 2.78 -4.23 -7.85
N TYR A 91 4.01 -4.44 -8.33
CA TYR A 91 4.78 -3.39 -8.99
C TYR A 91 4.09 -2.88 -10.27
N LEU A 92 3.39 -3.76 -10.99
CA LEU A 92 2.69 -3.41 -12.22
C LEU A 92 1.45 -2.58 -11.89
N VAL A 93 0.72 -2.96 -10.84
CA VAL A 93 -0.38 -2.16 -10.29
C VAL A 93 0.13 -0.79 -9.87
N LEU A 94 1.23 -0.71 -9.11
CA LEU A 94 1.83 0.56 -8.68
C LEU A 94 2.19 1.47 -9.86
N ILE A 95 2.93 0.95 -10.84
CA ILE A 95 3.35 1.70 -12.02
C ILE A 95 2.12 2.17 -12.81
N SER A 96 1.13 1.31 -13.00
CA SER A 96 -0.10 1.65 -13.72
C SER A 96 -0.93 2.70 -13.00
N THR A 97 -1.00 2.68 -11.66
CA THR A 97 -1.67 3.71 -10.87
C THR A 97 -0.96 5.05 -10.98
N ILE A 98 0.37 5.08 -10.86
CA ILE A 98 1.15 6.32 -10.97
C ILE A 98 1.07 6.88 -12.40
N GLY A 99 1.24 6.03 -13.42
CA GLY A 99 1.11 6.43 -14.82
C GLY A 99 -0.31 6.89 -15.18
N GLY A 100 -1.33 6.18 -14.66
CA GLY A 100 -2.72 6.55 -14.80
C GLY A 100 -3.00 7.92 -14.19
N LEU A 101 -2.53 8.17 -12.96
CA LEU A 101 -2.63 9.47 -12.29
C LEU A 101 -1.98 10.60 -13.11
N ALA A 102 -0.82 10.34 -13.72
CA ALA A 102 -0.11 11.32 -14.53
C ALA A 102 -0.86 11.70 -15.82
N VAL A 103 -1.57 10.75 -16.45
CA VAL A 103 -2.25 10.96 -17.73
C VAL A 103 -3.71 11.40 -17.56
N PHE A 104 -4.43 10.80 -16.62
CA PHE A 104 -5.88 10.96 -16.44
C PHE A 104 -6.27 11.70 -15.16
N GLY A 105 -5.30 12.25 -14.41
CA GLY A 105 -5.55 12.87 -13.11
C GLY A 105 -6.10 11.87 -12.10
N LEU A 106 -6.94 12.32 -11.16
CA LEU A 106 -7.46 11.46 -10.07
C LEU A 106 -8.20 10.21 -10.59
N ASN A 107 -8.93 10.31 -11.71
CA ASN A 107 -9.61 9.17 -12.34
C ASN A 107 -8.62 8.08 -12.81
N GLY A 108 -7.39 8.50 -13.11
CA GLY A 108 -6.27 7.63 -13.45
C GLY A 108 -5.91 6.60 -12.39
N PHE A 109 -6.26 6.84 -11.12
CA PHE A 109 -6.07 5.88 -10.04
C PHE A 109 -6.78 4.55 -10.33
N VAL A 110 -8.00 4.61 -10.90
CA VAL A 110 -8.80 3.43 -11.26
C VAL A 110 -8.50 2.99 -12.69
N ILE A 111 -8.40 3.95 -13.62
CA ILE A 111 -8.23 3.67 -15.05
C ILE A 111 -6.87 3.00 -15.34
N GLY A 112 -5.80 3.40 -14.65
CA GLY A 112 -4.46 2.85 -14.88
C GLY A 112 -4.38 1.32 -14.67
N PRO A 113 -4.71 0.82 -13.47
CA PRO A 113 -4.75 -0.62 -13.20
C PRO A 113 -5.75 -1.38 -14.08
N LEU A 114 -6.86 -0.75 -14.46
CA LEU A 114 -7.84 -1.37 -15.36
C LEU A 114 -7.25 -1.61 -16.75
N ILE A 115 -6.57 -0.63 -17.33
CA ILE A 115 -5.90 -0.77 -18.63
C ILE A 115 -4.82 -1.85 -18.57
N ALA A 116 -4.00 -1.84 -17.51
CA ALA A 116 -3.01 -2.87 -17.26
C ALA A 116 -3.63 -4.28 -17.19
N ALA A 117 -4.74 -4.43 -16.45
CA ALA A 117 -5.46 -5.68 -16.32
C ALA A 117 -5.91 -6.24 -17.68
N VAL A 118 -6.54 -5.39 -18.50
CA VAL A 118 -6.98 -5.76 -19.85
C VAL A 118 -5.78 -6.13 -20.72
N PHE A 119 -4.69 -5.38 -20.66
CA PHE A 119 -3.48 -5.66 -21.43
C PHE A 119 -2.88 -7.03 -21.10
N ILE A 120 -2.70 -7.35 -19.81
CA ILE A 120 -2.14 -8.65 -19.40
C ILE A 120 -3.09 -9.80 -19.74
N ALA A 121 -4.41 -9.60 -19.59
CA ALA A 121 -5.39 -10.61 -19.99
C ALA A 121 -5.33 -10.89 -21.50
N ALA A 122 -5.35 -9.85 -22.34
CA ALA A 122 -5.27 -9.98 -23.79
C ALA A 122 -3.93 -10.60 -24.23
N TRP A 123 -2.82 -10.14 -23.64
CA TRP A 123 -1.49 -10.69 -23.92
C TRP A 123 -1.39 -12.16 -23.51
N GLY A 124 -1.97 -12.52 -22.36
CA GLY A 124 -2.00 -13.91 -21.88
C GLY A 124 -2.73 -14.85 -22.83
N ILE A 125 -3.87 -14.42 -23.40
CA ILE A 125 -4.62 -15.21 -24.39
C ILE A 125 -3.76 -15.46 -25.64
N VAL A 126 -3.19 -14.38 -26.22
CA VAL A 126 -2.35 -14.47 -27.43
C VAL A 126 -1.09 -15.31 -27.18
N ALA A 127 -0.46 -15.17 -26.02
CA ALA A 127 0.72 -15.95 -25.67
C ALA A 127 0.41 -17.45 -25.53
N THR A 128 -0.79 -17.79 -25.06
CA THR A 128 -1.24 -19.18 -24.93
C THR A 128 -1.50 -19.80 -26.29
N GLU A 129 -2.24 -19.13 -27.18
CA GLU A 129 -2.51 -19.59 -28.55
C GLU A 129 -1.24 -19.82 -29.37
N ARG A 130 -0.17 -19.06 -29.09
CA ARG A 130 1.11 -19.17 -29.82
C ARG A 130 2.02 -20.29 -29.30
N SER A 131 1.67 -20.89 -28.16
CA SER A 131 2.41 -21.99 -27.54
C SER A 131 1.85 -23.39 -27.87
N GLU A 132 0.68 -23.44 -28.51
CA GLU A 132 0.10 -24.64 -29.14
C GLU A 132 0.49 -24.72 -30.63
#